data_AF-A0A7J6KXF6-F1
#
_entry.id   AF-A0A7J6KXF6-F1
#
_cell.length_a   1.000
_cell.length_b   1.000
_cell.length_c   1.000
_cell.angle_alpha   90.00
_cell.angle_beta   90.00
_cell.angle_gamma   90.00
#
_symmetry.space_group_name_H-M   'P 1'
#
loop_
_entity.id
_entity.type
_entity.pdbx_description
1 polymer ?
#
loop_
_entity_poly.entity_id
_entity_poly.type
_entity_poly.pdbx_seq_one_letter_code
_entity_poly.pdbx_strand_id
1 'polypeptide(L)'
;MGIKDRLTVYLGKQGLVPEDIPKVIGCFVAGKYITWFTMIGICMRYQPLRRTWHYFYPELVARSGVWRERQRGRFVEHRTRMFSWANERYEPLASRINIQRGVNRGPRKWANGHHSHYGRNSQSAGGGSTNEQQNGGRAYHRETPSFFKRCSMSMYNLMEKAAARVGDNKAWGFISTRILHVNSRAFAFAVGESLILFKLTFIFHAPLVLFTVVRTFQWWRGVTPPPLFAESPLKTVSKWATDLNDLMQASIEELDPLDSPSDAPSPIDSSSSSAVAVKATDTPQTCDDLD
;
A
#
# COMPACT_ATOMS: atom_id res chain seq x y z
N MET A 1 -29.32 7.15 -0.98
CA MET A 1 -28.94 8.17 -1.99
C MET A 1 -27.44 8.22 -2.04
N GLY A 2 -26.83 7.80 -3.14
CA GLY A 2 -25.38 7.64 -3.22
C GLY A 2 -24.65 8.98 -3.20
N ILE A 3 -23.35 8.97 -2.90
CA ILE A 3 -22.49 10.17 -2.91
C ILE A 3 -22.56 10.90 -4.27
N LYS A 4 -22.68 10.15 -5.37
CA LYS A 4 -22.81 10.71 -6.72
C LYS A 4 -24.08 11.55 -6.86
N ASP A 5 -25.21 11.06 -6.35
CA ASP A 5 -26.51 11.75 -6.44
C ASP A 5 -26.54 13.02 -5.58
N ARG A 6 -25.90 12.98 -4.41
CA ARG A 6 -25.78 14.18 -3.56
C ARG A 6 -24.92 15.25 -4.23
N LEU A 7 -23.81 14.83 -4.86
CA LEU A 7 -22.92 15.74 -5.56
C LEU A 7 -23.60 16.35 -6.80
N THR A 8 -24.37 15.57 -7.56
CA THR A 8 -25.11 16.08 -8.73
C THR A 8 -26.18 17.10 -8.31
N VAL A 9 -26.93 16.83 -7.24
CA VAL A 9 -27.90 17.79 -6.67
C VAL A 9 -27.20 19.06 -6.18
N TYR A 10 -26.07 18.93 -5.50
CA TYR A 10 -25.30 20.09 -5.04
C TYR A 10 -24.80 20.94 -6.21
N LEU A 11 -24.20 20.31 -7.23
CA LEU A 11 -23.69 21.01 -8.42
C LEU A 11 -24.83 21.63 -9.23
N GLY A 12 -25.98 20.97 -9.33
CA GLY A 12 -27.19 21.52 -9.94
C GLY A 12 -27.67 22.79 -9.22
N LYS A 13 -27.65 22.80 -7.87
CA LYS A 13 -27.97 24.01 -7.07
C LYS A 13 -26.97 25.15 -7.29
N GLN A 14 -25.73 24.85 -7.67
CA GLN A 14 -24.70 25.85 -8.02
C GLN A 14 -24.85 26.39 -9.45
N GLY A 15 -25.92 26.02 -10.17
CA GLY A 15 -26.18 26.48 -11.52
C GLY A 15 -25.31 25.82 -12.59
N LEU A 16 -24.70 24.65 -12.29
CA LEU A 16 -23.98 23.90 -13.30
C LEU A 16 -24.94 23.09 -14.18
N VAL A 17 -24.69 23.14 -15.49
CA VAL A 17 -25.37 22.30 -16.48
C VAL A 17 -25.00 20.83 -16.19
N PRO A 18 -25.96 19.89 -16.26
CA PRO A 18 -25.70 18.47 -15.97
C PRO A 18 -24.57 17.87 -16.83
N GLU A 19 -24.36 18.39 -18.04
CA GLU A 19 -23.27 18.01 -18.96
C GLU A 19 -21.86 18.31 -18.43
N ASP A 20 -21.71 19.29 -17.54
CA ASP A 20 -20.42 19.71 -17.00
C ASP A 20 -20.05 18.98 -15.70
N ILE A 21 -21.01 18.34 -15.05
CA ILE A 21 -20.79 17.54 -13.83
C ILE A 21 -19.65 16.51 -14.00
N PRO A 22 -19.65 15.63 -15.02
CA PRO A 22 -18.56 14.66 -15.17
C PRO A 22 -17.20 15.33 -15.42
N LYS A 23 -17.18 16.50 -16.07
CA LYS A 23 -15.93 17.26 -16.32
C LYS A 23 -15.38 17.84 -15.04
N VAL A 24 -16.24 18.41 -14.19
CA VAL A 24 -15.87 18.93 -12.86
C VAL A 24 -15.33 17.81 -11.98
N ILE A 25 -15.99 16.65 -11.96
CA ILE A 25 -15.52 15.48 -11.21
C ILE A 25 -14.14 15.03 -11.74
N GLY A 26 -13.97 14.95 -13.06
CA GLY A 26 -12.69 14.63 -13.70
C GLY A 26 -11.57 15.59 -13.30
N CYS A 27 -11.82 16.91 -13.38
CA CYS A 27 -10.87 17.94 -12.95
C CYS A 27 -10.55 17.88 -11.46
N PHE A 28 -11.55 17.62 -10.61
CA PHE A 28 -11.34 17.47 -9.17
C PHE A 28 -10.45 16.26 -8.86
N VAL A 29 -10.71 15.11 -9.49
CA VAL A 29 -9.90 13.89 -9.34
C VAL A 29 -8.48 14.13 -9.87
N ALA A 30 -8.33 14.79 -11.02
CA ALA A 30 -7.01 15.15 -11.54
C ALA A 30 -6.24 16.07 -10.57
N GLY A 31 -6.88 17.13 -10.08
CA GLY A 31 -6.29 18.05 -9.11
C GLY A 31 -5.88 17.35 -7.81
N LYS A 32 -6.70 16.40 -7.34
CA LYS A 32 -6.40 15.53 -6.20
C LYS A 32 -5.08 14.77 -6.40
N TYR A 33 -4.92 14.09 -7.53
CA TYR A 33 -3.71 13.32 -7.81
C TYR A 33 -2.49 14.20 -8.03
N ILE A 34 -2.63 15.32 -8.76
CA ILE A 34 -1.55 16.29 -8.94
C ILE A 34 -1.02 16.77 -7.59
N THR A 35 -1.92 17.13 -6.68
CA THR A 35 -1.53 17.58 -5.33
C THR A 35 -0.82 16.49 -4.53
N TRP A 36 -1.28 15.25 -4.65
CA TRP A 36 -0.60 14.13 -4.00
C TRP A 36 0.81 13.91 -4.60
N PHE A 37 0.97 13.99 -5.93
CA PHE A 37 2.26 13.90 -6.59
C PHE A 37 3.22 15.03 -6.20
N THR A 38 2.73 16.28 -6.09
CA THR A 38 3.57 17.40 -5.62
C THR A 38 4.02 17.19 -4.17
N MET A 39 3.13 16.65 -3.31
CA MET A 39 3.49 16.27 -1.95
C MET A 39 4.56 15.18 -1.88
N ILE A 40 4.59 14.22 -2.82
CA ILE A 40 5.69 13.25 -2.92
C ILE A 40 7.02 13.98 -3.13
N GLY A 41 7.08 14.92 -4.09
CA GLY A 41 8.29 15.70 -4.36
C GLY A 41 8.76 16.51 -3.15
N ILE A 42 7.82 17.16 -2.44
CA ILE A 42 8.10 17.90 -1.20
C ILE A 42 8.62 16.95 -0.12
N CYS A 43 8.00 15.78 0.07
CA CYS A 43 8.46 14.79 1.06
C CYS A 43 9.84 14.22 0.72
N MET A 44 10.15 14.01 -0.56
CA MET A 44 11.48 13.60 -0.98
C MET A 44 12.54 14.63 -0.61
N ARG A 45 12.23 15.93 -0.80
CA ARG A 45 13.19 17.03 -0.57
C ARG A 45 13.37 17.39 0.90
N TYR A 46 12.28 17.44 1.67
CA TYR A 46 12.27 17.98 3.03
C TYR A 46 12.13 16.92 4.12
N GLN A 47 11.51 15.77 3.81
CA GLN A 47 11.25 14.68 4.76
C GLN A 47 10.66 15.18 6.09
N PRO A 48 9.58 15.99 6.05
CA PRO A 48 9.15 16.77 7.21
C PRO A 48 8.75 15.87 8.37
N LEU A 49 8.02 14.78 8.08
CA LEU A 49 7.55 13.85 9.09
C LEU A 49 8.70 13.06 9.71
N ARG A 50 9.67 12.65 8.91
CA ARG A 50 10.85 11.95 9.45
C ARG A 50 11.68 12.86 10.34
N ARG A 51 11.88 14.12 9.97
CA ARG A 51 12.58 15.09 10.81
C ARG A 51 11.85 15.32 12.14
N THR A 52 10.54 15.51 12.11
CA THR A 52 9.77 15.70 13.35
C THR A 52 9.76 14.42 14.19
N TRP A 53 9.61 13.23 13.60
CA TRP A 53 9.68 11.98 14.36
C TRP A 53 11.03 11.73 15.01
N HIS A 54 12.14 12.04 14.32
CA HIS A 54 13.47 11.95 14.91
C HIS A 54 13.63 12.88 16.11
N TYR A 55 13.01 14.06 16.07
CA TYR A 55 13.06 15.03 17.16
C TYR A 55 12.19 14.62 18.35
N PHE A 56 10.93 14.27 18.12
CA PHE A 56 9.97 14.00 19.19
C PHE A 56 10.04 12.57 19.75
N TYR A 57 10.51 11.59 18.97
CA TYR A 57 10.44 10.18 19.33
C TYR A 57 11.72 9.40 18.96
N PRO A 58 12.88 9.78 19.52
CA PRO A 58 14.15 9.10 19.23
C PRO A 58 14.10 7.60 19.57
N GLU A 59 13.36 7.22 20.62
CA GLU A 59 13.16 5.82 21.01
C GLU A 59 12.47 4.98 19.93
N LEU A 60 11.47 5.55 19.24
CA LEU A 60 10.74 4.82 18.19
C LEU A 60 11.65 4.54 17.00
N VAL A 61 12.50 5.51 16.67
CA VAL A 61 13.51 5.35 15.62
C VAL A 61 14.52 4.27 16.01
N ALA A 62 15.05 4.33 17.24
CA ALA A 62 15.98 3.30 17.72
C ALA A 62 15.35 1.90 17.70
N ARG A 63 14.09 1.79 18.13
CA ARG A 63 13.34 0.53 18.12
C ARG A 63 13.03 0.03 16.70
N SER A 64 12.79 0.92 15.76
CA SER A 64 12.58 0.56 14.35
C SER A 64 13.83 -0.06 13.74
N GLY A 65 15.04 0.38 14.14
CA GLY A 65 16.31 -0.23 13.75
C GLY A 65 16.40 -1.69 14.18
N VAL A 66 16.10 -1.97 15.46
CA VAL A 66 16.11 -3.32 16.03
C VAL A 66 15.04 -4.22 15.41
N TRP A 67 13.82 -3.71 15.21
CA TRP A 67 12.76 -4.48 14.55
C TRP A 67 13.13 -4.82 13.10
N ARG A 68 13.72 -3.86 12.38
CA ARG A 68 14.21 -4.03 11.02
C ARG A 68 15.34 -5.05 10.93
N GLU A 69 16.29 -5.04 11.86
CA GLU A 69 17.34 -6.06 11.94
C GLU A 69 16.75 -7.45 12.19
N ARG A 70 15.75 -7.56 13.07
CA ARG A 70 15.03 -8.82 13.29
C ARG A 70 14.29 -9.30 12.04
N GLN A 71 13.62 -8.42 11.30
CA GLN A 71 12.95 -8.81 10.06
C GLN A 71 13.95 -9.22 8.98
N ARG A 72 15.07 -8.49 8.86
CA ARG A 72 16.14 -8.87 7.94
C ARG A 72 16.73 -10.23 8.29
N GLY A 73 16.92 -10.50 9.59
CA GLY A 73 17.30 -11.81 10.11
C GLY A 73 16.32 -12.90 9.69
N ARG A 74 15.01 -12.71 9.93
CA ARG A 74 13.95 -13.66 9.52
C ARG A 74 13.91 -13.91 8.02
N PHE A 75 14.08 -12.86 7.21
CA PHE A 75 14.09 -13.00 5.75
C PHE A 75 15.33 -13.75 5.26
N VAL A 76 16.51 -13.44 5.82
CA VAL A 76 17.75 -14.15 5.51
C VAL A 76 17.64 -15.62 5.92
N GLU A 77 17.09 -15.90 7.10
CA GLU A 77 16.85 -17.26 7.59
C GLU A 77 15.84 -18.03 6.72
N HIS A 78 14.74 -17.39 6.32
CA HIS A 78 13.79 -18.00 5.40
C HIS A 78 14.44 -18.29 4.04
N ARG A 79 15.26 -17.38 3.54
CA ARG A 79 15.99 -17.54 2.28
C ARG A 79 17.03 -18.66 2.36
N THR A 80 17.78 -18.77 3.45
CA THR A 80 18.73 -19.87 3.66
C THR A 80 18.01 -21.21 3.78
N ARG A 81 16.86 -21.27 4.48
CA ARG A 81 16.02 -22.48 4.54
C ARG A 81 15.47 -22.87 3.16
N MET A 82 15.01 -21.90 2.37
CA MET A 82 14.54 -22.17 1.00
C MET A 82 15.68 -22.67 0.11
N PHE A 83 16.87 -22.10 0.22
CA PHE A 83 18.04 -22.58 -0.53
C PHE A 83 18.52 -23.94 -0.06
N SER A 84 18.53 -24.22 1.24
CA SER A 84 18.90 -25.54 1.75
C SER A 84 17.90 -26.60 1.30
N TRP A 85 16.60 -26.31 1.38
CA TRP A 85 15.54 -27.19 0.87
C TRP A 85 15.66 -27.41 -0.64
N ALA A 86 15.93 -26.36 -1.40
CA ALA A 86 16.13 -26.48 -2.85
C ALA A 86 17.37 -27.31 -3.16
N ASN A 87 18.50 -27.05 -2.50
CA ASN A 87 19.72 -27.84 -2.69
C ASN A 87 19.48 -29.30 -2.35
N GLU A 88 18.80 -29.63 -1.25
CA GLU A 88 18.47 -31.01 -0.89
C GLU A 88 17.63 -31.72 -1.98
N ARG A 89 16.68 -31.00 -2.59
CA ARG A 89 15.81 -31.54 -3.63
C ARG A 89 16.47 -31.64 -5.01
N TYR A 90 17.39 -30.74 -5.33
CA TYR A 90 18.03 -30.65 -6.65
C TYR A 90 19.45 -31.24 -6.71
N GLU A 91 20.13 -31.46 -5.59
CA GLU A 91 21.41 -32.18 -5.47
C GLU A 91 21.40 -33.53 -6.23
N PRO A 92 20.42 -34.43 -6.00
CA PRO A 92 20.40 -35.73 -6.68
C PRO A 92 20.12 -35.61 -8.19
N LEU A 93 19.52 -34.51 -8.66
CA LEU A 93 19.35 -34.23 -10.08
C LEU A 93 20.63 -33.65 -10.69
N ALA A 94 21.30 -32.75 -9.98
CA ALA A 94 22.57 -32.16 -10.39
C ALA A 94 23.68 -33.23 -10.49
N SER A 95 23.72 -34.18 -9.55
CA SER A 95 24.65 -35.31 -9.61
C SER A 95 24.38 -36.21 -10.81
N ARG A 96 23.11 -36.51 -11.14
CA ARG A 96 22.73 -37.25 -12.36
C ARG A 96 23.15 -36.54 -13.65
N ILE A 97 22.96 -35.22 -13.73
CA ILE A 97 23.39 -34.42 -14.90
C ILE A 97 24.92 -34.40 -15.02
N ASN A 98 25.65 -34.28 -13.90
CA ASN A 98 27.11 -34.32 -13.92
C ASN A 98 27.66 -35.70 -14.30
N ILE A 99 27.02 -36.80 -13.86
CA ILE A 99 27.36 -38.15 -14.30
C ILE A 99 27.13 -38.29 -15.81
N GLN A 100 25.99 -37.84 -16.34
CA GLN A 100 25.73 -37.84 -17.80
C GLN A 100 26.75 -37.00 -18.59
N ARG A 101 27.16 -35.83 -18.08
CA ARG A 101 28.20 -35.00 -18.72
C ARG A 101 29.59 -35.60 -18.60
N GLY A 102 29.87 -36.38 -17.55
CA GLY A 102 31.14 -37.08 -17.38
C GLY A 102 31.33 -38.23 -18.38
N VAL A 103 30.25 -38.97 -18.68
CA VAL A 103 30.30 -40.11 -19.62
C VAL A 103 30.53 -39.67 -21.07
N ASN A 104 30.07 -38.47 -21.46
CA ASN A 104 30.29 -37.92 -22.80
C ASN A 104 31.55 -37.06 -22.95
N ARG A 105 32.35 -36.88 -21.90
CA ARG A 105 33.70 -36.31 -22.01
C ARG A 105 34.69 -37.45 -22.09
N GLY A 106 34.90 -37.94 -23.31
CA GLY A 106 36.03 -38.83 -23.62
C GLY A 106 37.37 -38.25 -23.12
N PRO A 107 38.41 -39.08 -23.01
CA PRO A 107 39.65 -38.76 -22.33
C PRO A 107 40.36 -37.58 -23.00
N ARG A 108 40.10 -36.36 -22.53
CA ARG A 108 40.98 -35.23 -22.79
C ARG A 108 42.18 -35.37 -21.87
N LYS A 109 43.28 -35.87 -22.44
CA LYS A 109 44.63 -35.73 -21.89
C LYS A 109 44.92 -34.24 -21.69
N TRP A 110 44.67 -33.72 -20.50
CA TRP A 110 45.25 -32.46 -20.06
C TRP A 110 46.53 -32.79 -19.31
N ALA A 111 47.63 -32.67 -20.04
CA ALA A 111 48.93 -32.47 -19.45
C ALA A 111 48.96 -31.11 -18.74
N ASN A 112 49.80 -31.06 -17.69
CA ASN A 112 50.21 -29.87 -16.93
C ASN A 112 49.11 -29.35 -15.99
N GLY A 113 49.09 -29.68 -14.71
CA GLY A 113 50.24 -29.64 -13.80
C GLY A 113 50.44 -28.19 -13.37
N HIS A 114 49.79 -27.80 -12.26
CA HIS A 114 50.32 -26.85 -11.29
C HIS A 114 49.42 -26.88 -10.05
N HIS A 115 50.01 -27.33 -8.95
CA HIS A 115 49.46 -27.28 -7.61
C HIS A 115 49.18 -25.82 -7.20
N SER A 116 47.98 -25.56 -6.70
CA SER A 116 47.75 -24.47 -5.76
C SER A 116 47.03 -25.01 -4.54
N HIS A 117 47.83 -25.38 -3.53
CA HIS A 117 47.41 -25.52 -2.15
C HIS A 117 46.82 -24.19 -1.66
N TYR A 118 45.52 -24.11 -1.48
CA TYR A 118 44.94 -23.19 -0.50
C TYR A 118 44.06 -23.99 0.45
N GLY A 119 44.66 -24.28 1.61
CA GLY A 119 43.97 -24.84 2.76
C GLY A 119 42.90 -23.87 3.23
N ARG A 120 41.65 -24.31 3.17
CA ARG A 120 40.51 -23.60 3.73
C ARG A 120 40.35 -24.04 5.19
N ASN A 121 40.96 -23.28 6.09
CA ASN A 121 40.70 -23.35 7.52
C ASN A 121 39.24 -22.98 7.79
N SER A 122 38.35 -23.96 7.82
CA SER A 122 37.04 -23.84 8.46
C SER A 122 37.22 -24.16 9.94
N GLN A 123 37.79 -23.22 10.68
CA GLN A 123 37.67 -23.22 12.14
C GLN A 123 36.24 -22.82 12.50
N SER A 124 35.47 -23.85 12.81
CA SER A 124 34.27 -23.82 13.63
C SER A 124 34.61 -23.29 15.02
N ALA A 125 34.43 -21.99 15.23
CA ALA A 125 34.08 -21.42 16.53
C ALA A 125 32.54 -21.52 16.63
N GLY A 126 31.92 -22.28 17.53
CA GLY A 126 32.42 -22.76 18.81
C GLY A 126 32.41 -21.59 19.80
N GLY A 127 31.28 -21.37 20.47
CA GLY A 127 31.25 -20.57 21.70
C GLY A 127 30.12 -19.55 21.78
N GLY A 128 29.27 -19.70 22.81
CA GLY A 128 28.64 -18.54 23.46
C GLY A 128 27.13 -18.44 23.35
N SER A 129 26.41 -19.45 23.81
CA SER A 129 25.08 -19.23 24.37
C SER A 129 25.21 -18.37 25.63
N THR A 130 25.05 -17.07 25.51
CA THR A 130 24.73 -16.19 26.65
C THR A 130 23.31 -15.66 26.44
N ASN A 131 22.33 -16.55 26.56
CA ASN A 131 20.92 -16.22 26.78
C ASN A 131 20.65 -16.03 28.29
N GLU A 132 21.62 -15.47 29.01
CA GLU A 132 21.56 -15.22 30.44
C GLU A 132 21.51 -13.71 30.67
N GLN A 133 20.44 -13.09 30.16
CA GLN A 133 20.12 -11.71 30.47
C GLN A 133 18.60 -11.47 30.44
N GLN A 134 17.86 -12.32 31.15
CA GLN A 134 16.44 -12.10 31.46
C GLN A 134 16.13 -12.60 32.87
N ASN A 135 16.16 -11.70 33.85
CA ASN A 135 15.08 -11.51 34.83
C ASN A 135 15.40 -10.44 35.89
N GLY A 136 16.02 -9.33 35.48
CA GLY A 136 15.99 -8.11 36.28
C GLY A 136 14.62 -7.47 36.18
N GLY A 137 13.67 -7.94 36.99
CA GLY A 137 12.30 -7.45 37.11
C GLY A 137 12.22 -6.01 37.63
N ARG A 138 12.71 -5.04 36.85
CA ARG A 138 12.27 -3.66 37.01
C ARG A 138 10.85 -3.61 36.49
N ALA A 139 9.91 -3.54 37.42
CA ALA A 139 8.54 -3.14 37.16
C ALA A 139 8.58 -1.75 36.53
N TYR A 140 8.78 -1.70 35.21
CA TYR A 140 8.57 -0.51 34.42
C TYR A 140 7.11 -0.17 34.61
N HIS A 141 6.87 0.86 35.41
CA HIS A 141 5.59 1.52 35.56
C HIS A 141 5.04 1.70 34.14
N ARG A 142 4.03 0.89 33.78
CA ARG A 142 3.43 0.93 32.44
C ARG A 142 2.61 2.21 32.37
N GLU A 143 3.29 3.31 32.14
CA GLU A 143 2.64 4.53 31.68
C GLU A 143 1.93 4.15 30.38
N THR A 144 0.60 4.19 30.43
CA THR A 144 -0.21 3.91 29.26
C THR A 144 0.19 4.94 28.20
N PRO A 145 0.67 4.50 27.03
CA PRO A 145 1.16 5.45 26.03
C PRO A 145 0.00 6.37 25.65
N SER A 146 0.26 7.67 25.67
CA SER A 146 -0.71 8.70 25.30
C SER A 146 -1.33 8.39 23.94
N PHE A 147 -2.57 8.82 23.74
CA PHE A 147 -3.31 8.59 22.49
C PHE A 147 -2.48 8.98 21.25
N PHE A 148 -1.83 10.14 21.30
CA PHE A 148 -0.91 10.60 20.24
C PHE A 148 0.25 9.65 19.98
N LYS A 149 0.84 9.05 21.03
CA LYS A 149 1.91 8.05 20.88
C LYS A 149 1.41 6.76 20.22
N ARG A 150 0.16 6.36 20.47
CA ARG A 150 -0.45 5.20 19.79
C ARG A 150 -0.75 5.51 18.32
N CYS A 151 -1.31 6.68 18.02
CA CYS A 151 -1.54 7.12 16.66
C CYS A 151 -0.22 7.24 15.88
N SER A 152 0.82 7.83 16.48
CA SER A 152 2.12 7.99 15.82
C SER A 152 2.80 6.64 15.53
N MET A 153 2.74 5.68 16.46
CA MET A 153 3.20 4.31 16.20
C MET A 153 2.40 3.63 15.09
N SER A 154 1.06 3.77 15.10
CA SER A 154 0.20 3.19 14.07
C SER A 154 0.52 3.75 12.67
N MET A 155 0.68 5.07 12.58
CA MET A 155 1.06 5.76 11.35
C MET A 155 2.45 5.36 10.86
N TYR A 156 3.42 5.24 11.76
CA TYR A 156 4.76 4.77 11.42
C TYR A 156 4.72 3.35 10.86
N ASN A 157 3.97 2.45 11.49
CA ASN A 157 3.81 1.07 11.01
C ASN A 157 3.11 1.00 9.64
N LEU A 158 2.10 1.85 9.40
CA LEU A 158 1.46 1.97 8.08
C LEU A 158 2.45 2.47 7.03
N MET A 159 3.28 3.46 7.38
CA MET A 159 4.32 3.99 6.50
C MET A 159 5.38 2.93 6.18
N GLU A 160 5.81 2.14 7.15
CA GLU A 160 6.78 1.06 6.93
C GLU A 160 6.20 -0.06 6.06
N LYS A 161 4.93 -0.44 6.27
CA LYS A 161 4.21 -1.40 5.41
C LYS A 161 4.03 -0.87 3.99
N ALA A 162 3.66 0.40 3.83
CA ALA A 162 3.55 1.05 2.53
C ALA A 162 4.91 1.08 1.84
N ALA A 163 5.96 1.44 2.56
CA ALA A 163 7.32 1.48 2.03
C ALA A 163 7.81 0.09 1.58
N ALA A 164 7.49 -0.96 2.34
CA ALA A 164 7.77 -2.34 1.95
C ALA A 164 7.02 -2.72 0.66
N ARG A 165 5.70 -2.48 0.60
CA ARG A 165 4.89 -2.77 -0.61
C ARG A 165 5.36 -2.01 -1.85
N VAL A 166 5.77 -0.75 -1.69
CA VAL A 166 6.32 0.06 -2.78
C VAL A 166 7.70 -0.46 -3.19
N GLY A 167 8.53 -0.86 -2.24
CA GLY A 167 9.85 -1.44 -2.52
C GLY A 167 9.80 -2.79 -3.23
N ASP A 168 8.79 -3.62 -2.93
CA ASP A 168 8.61 -4.94 -3.55
C ASP A 168 8.05 -4.86 -4.97
N ASN A 169 7.41 -3.75 -5.34
CA ASN A 169 6.79 -3.59 -6.64
C ASN A 169 7.79 -3.05 -7.69
N LYS A 170 8.05 -3.87 -8.70
CA LYS A 170 8.98 -3.56 -9.81
C LYS A 170 8.65 -2.26 -10.55
N ALA A 171 7.37 -1.90 -10.66
CA ALA A 171 6.97 -0.66 -11.34
C ALA A 171 7.48 0.58 -10.61
N TRP A 172 7.40 0.58 -9.28
CA TRP A 172 7.94 1.67 -8.45
C TRP A 172 9.47 1.65 -8.40
N GLY A 173 10.09 0.46 -8.45
CA GLY A 173 11.53 0.31 -8.63
C GLY A 173 12.01 0.94 -9.95
N PHE A 174 11.27 0.73 -11.04
CA PHE A 174 11.55 1.35 -12.34
C PHE A 174 11.43 2.87 -12.27
N ILE A 175 10.32 3.40 -11.76
CA ILE A 175 10.10 4.86 -11.64
C ILE A 175 11.21 5.52 -10.81
N SER A 176 11.51 4.97 -9.63
CA SER A 176 12.53 5.54 -8.73
C SER A 176 13.94 5.52 -9.33
N THR A 177 14.31 4.41 -9.98
CA THR A 177 15.67 4.22 -10.51
C THR A 177 15.88 4.94 -11.84
N ARG A 178 14.89 4.89 -12.76
CA ARG A 178 15.03 5.42 -14.12
C ARG A 178 14.65 6.88 -14.26
N ILE A 179 13.59 7.32 -13.59
CA ILE A 179 13.06 8.68 -13.78
C ILE A 179 13.71 9.62 -12.76
N LEU A 180 13.76 9.20 -11.50
CA LEU A 180 14.15 10.09 -10.40
C LEU A 180 15.60 9.92 -9.94
N HIS A 181 16.28 8.83 -10.32
CA HIS A 181 17.62 8.48 -9.82
C HIS A 181 17.74 8.53 -8.29
N VAL A 182 16.67 8.20 -7.56
CA VAL A 182 16.65 8.21 -6.09
C VAL A 182 16.63 6.79 -5.54
N ASN A 183 17.27 6.59 -4.39
CA ASN A 183 17.20 5.34 -3.64
C ASN A 183 15.73 4.92 -3.44
N SER A 184 15.37 3.74 -3.96
CA SER A 184 14.00 3.21 -3.93
C SER A 184 13.39 3.21 -2.53
N ARG A 185 14.22 3.01 -1.50
CA ARG A 185 13.79 3.07 -0.10
C ARG A 185 13.42 4.49 0.34
N ALA A 186 14.23 5.48 -0.01
CA ALA A 186 13.95 6.88 0.34
C ALA A 186 12.69 7.37 -0.40
N PHE A 187 12.53 6.95 -1.65
CA PHE A 187 11.31 7.18 -2.42
C PHE A 187 10.09 6.53 -1.75
N ALA A 188 10.19 5.28 -1.33
CA ALA A 188 9.10 4.57 -0.67
C ALA A 188 8.65 5.23 0.64
N PHE A 189 9.60 5.75 1.44
CA PHE A 189 9.27 6.58 2.61
C PHE A 189 8.59 7.88 2.21
N ALA A 190 9.08 8.58 1.17
CA ALA A 190 8.46 9.82 0.72
C ALA A 190 7.02 9.61 0.24
N VAL A 191 6.70 8.49 -0.41
CA VAL A 191 5.32 8.12 -0.79
C VAL A 191 4.46 7.85 0.44
N GLY A 192 5.00 7.18 1.46
CA GLY A 192 4.29 6.94 2.71
C GLY A 192 4.03 8.25 3.49
N GLU A 193 5.03 9.11 3.60
CA GLU A 193 4.91 10.44 4.22
C GLU A 193 3.91 11.32 3.47
N SER A 194 3.98 11.33 2.14
CA SER A 194 3.08 12.14 1.32
C SER A 194 1.63 11.67 1.43
N LEU A 195 1.36 10.37 1.57
CA LEU A 195 0.00 9.87 1.82
C LEU A 195 -0.57 10.37 3.15
N ILE A 196 0.26 10.39 4.20
CA ILE A 196 -0.14 10.90 5.51
C ILE A 196 -0.40 12.40 5.44
N LEU A 197 0.54 13.17 4.89
CA LEU A 197 0.38 14.61 4.74
C LEU A 197 -0.81 14.93 3.85
N PHE A 198 -0.96 14.20 2.75
CA PHE A 198 -2.07 14.35 1.84
C PHE A 198 -3.40 14.16 2.58
N LYS A 199 -3.57 13.09 3.37
CA LYS A 199 -4.79 12.89 4.18
C LYS A 199 -5.06 14.04 5.16
N LEU A 200 -4.03 14.54 5.83
CA LEU A 200 -4.17 15.68 6.75
C LEU A 200 -4.55 16.97 6.02
N THR A 201 -3.89 17.25 4.89
CA THR A 201 -4.17 18.42 4.07
C THR A 201 -5.47 18.31 3.30
N PHE A 202 -5.96 17.10 3.03
CA PHE A 202 -7.14 16.85 2.19
C PHE A 202 -8.41 17.49 2.77
N ILE A 203 -8.52 17.56 4.10
CA ILE A 203 -9.64 18.21 4.80
C ILE A 203 -9.76 19.69 4.36
N PHE A 204 -8.64 20.37 4.18
CA PHE A 204 -8.61 21.77 3.74
C PHE A 204 -8.57 21.89 2.22
N HIS A 205 -7.84 20.99 1.56
CA HIS A 205 -7.55 21.08 0.14
C HIS A 205 -8.72 20.65 -0.74
N ALA A 206 -9.47 19.62 -0.34
CA ALA A 206 -10.60 19.13 -1.12
C ALA A 206 -11.67 20.22 -1.36
N PRO A 207 -12.20 20.91 -0.33
CA PRO A 207 -13.14 22.00 -0.57
C PRO A 207 -12.52 23.14 -1.38
N LEU A 208 -11.24 23.46 -1.19
CA LEU A 208 -10.56 24.51 -1.96
C LEU A 208 -10.47 24.15 -3.45
N VAL A 209 -10.05 22.93 -3.79
CA VAL A 209 -9.97 22.46 -5.19
C VAL A 209 -11.36 22.37 -5.82
N LEU A 210 -12.36 21.87 -5.09
CA LEU A 210 -13.72 21.80 -5.61
C LEU A 210 -14.27 23.20 -5.89
N PHE A 211 -14.03 24.15 -4.97
CA PHE A 211 -14.40 25.55 -5.13
C PHE A 211 -13.75 26.17 -6.36
N THR A 212 -12.43 26.00 -6.54
CA THR A 212 -11.73 26.57 -7.70
C THR A 212 -12.22 25.97 -9.00
N VAL A 213 -12.40 24.65 -9.07
CA VAL A 213 -12.91 23.98 -10.28
C VAL A 213 -14.32 24.50 -10.63
N VAL A 214 -15.26 24.49 -9.67
CA VAL A 214 -16.63 24.99 -9.91
C VAL A 214 -16.61 26.44 -10.40
N ARG A 215 -15.77 27.29 -9.79
CA ARG A 215 -15.62 28.69 -10.19
C ARG A 215 -15.03 28.85 -11.58
N THR A 216 -14.03 28.05 -11.96
CA THR A 216 -13.47 28.07 -13.32
C THR A 216 -14.53 27.71 -14.36
N PHE A 217 -15.36 26.71 -14.09
CA PHE A 217 -16.45 26.32 -15.01
C PHE A 217 -17.56 27.37 -15.10
N GLN A 218 -17.97 27.98 -13.98
CA GLN A 218 -18.93 29.09 -13.98
C GLN A 218 -18.39 30.28 -14.79
N TRP A 219 -17.10 30.62 -14.60
CA TRP A 219 -16.44 31.67 -15.35
C TRP A 219 -16.38 31.37 -16.85
N TRP A 220 -16.03 30.14 -17.24
CA TRP A 220 -16.00 29.72 -18.66
C TRP A 220 -17.38 29.80 -19.33
N ARG A 221 -18.46 29.62 -18.57
CA ARG A 221 -19.83 29.72 -19.07
C ARG A 221 -20.37 31.15 -19.08
N GLY A 222 -19.61 32.13 -18.59
CA GLY A 222 -20.09 33.51 -18.43
C GLY A 222 -21.20 33.66 -17.38
N VAL A 223 -21.40 32.65 -16.53
CA VAL A 223 -22.33 32.75 -15.39
C VAL A 223 -21.62 33.62 -14.35
N THR A 224 -22.06 34.87 -14.21
CA THR A 224 -21.57 35.75 -13.14
C THR A 224 -21.91 35.09 -11.82
N PRO A 225 -20.92 34.57 -11.08
CA PRO A 225 -21.23 33.90 -9.85
C PRO A 225 -21.76 34.94 -8.85
N PRO A 226 -22.66 34.55 -7.93
CA PRO A 226 -23.11 35.45 -6.89
C PRO A 226 -21.88 36.02 -6.15
N PRO A 227 -21.89 37.33 -5.82
CA PRO A 227 -20.75 38.00 -5.21
C PRO A 227 -20.31 37.22 -3.97
N LEU A 228 -19.05 36.77 -3.99
CA LEU A 228 -18.45 35.85 -3.02
C LEU A 228 -18.52 36.31 -1.56
N PHE A 229 -18.88 37.58 -1.35
CA PHE A 229 -18.78 38.28 -0.09
C PHE A 229 -20.04 39.07 0.27
N ALA A 230 -21.18 38.81 -0.39
CA ALA A 230 -22.45 39.35 0.12
C ALA A 230 -22.80 38.76 1.50
N GLU A 231 -22.33 37.53 1.78
CA GLU A 231 -22.32 36.90 3.11
C GLU A 231 -20.89 36.62 3.55
N SER A 232 -20.63 36.64 4.86
CA SER A 232 -19.26 36.52 5.38
C SER A 232 -18.60 35.19 4.95
N PRO A 233 -17.33 35.21 4.50
CA PRO A 233 -16.65 34.01 3.98
C PRO A 233 -16.58 32.89 5.01
N LEU A 234 -16.55 33.24 6.31
CA LEU A 234 -16.58 32.29 7.42
C LEU A 234 -17.88 31.48 7.49
N LYS A 235 -19.04 32.07 7.18
CA LYS A 235 -20.32 31.33 7.15
C LYS A 235 -20.37 30.32 6.01
N THR A 236 -19.81 30.69 4.86
CA THR A 236 -19.72 29.78 3.71
C THR A 236 -18.79 28.62 4.02
N VAL A 237 -17.60 28.90 4.57
CA VAL A 237 -16.63 27.87 4.95
C VAL A 237 -17.18 26.97 6.06
N SER A 238 -17.88 27.52 7.07
CA SER A 238 -18.46 26.70 8.14
C SER A 238 -19.54 25.77 7.61
N LYS A 239 -20.43 26.27 6.73
CA LYS A 239 -21.48 25.46 6.10
C LYS A 239 -20.89 24.37 5.20
N TRP A 240 -19.82 24.68 4.47
CA TRP A 240 -19.12 23.68 3.68
C TRP A 240 -18.44 22.63 4.55
N ALA A 241 -17.83 23.03 5.67
CA ALA A 241 -17.21 22.10 6.59
C ALA A 241 -18.24 21.12 7.20
N THR A 242 -19.44 21.59 7.54
CA THR A 242 -20.53 20.73 8.01
C THR A 242 -21.00 19.77 6.92
N ASP A 243 -21.29 20.29 5.72
CA ASP A 243 -21.77 19.46 4.60
C ASP A 243 -20.75 18.38 4.21
N LEU A 244 -19.45 18.69 4.29
CA LEU A 244 -18.35 17.79 3.95
C LEU A 244 -18.10 16.77 5.06
N ASN A 245 -18.24 17.15 6.33
CA ASN A 245 -18.18 16.22 7.46
C ASN A 245 -19.32 15.19 7.39
N ASP A 246 -20.53 15.63 7.07
CA ASP A 246 -21.68 14.75 6.89
C ASP A 246 -21.47 13.77 5.73
N LEU A 247 -20.83 14.25 4.64
CA LEU A 247 -20.48 13.40 3.50
C LEU A 247 -19.39 12.38 3.87
N MET A 248 -18.39 12.77 4.68
CA MET A 248 -17.38 11.82 5.16
C MET A 248 -17.96 10.79 6.12
N GLN A 249 -18.82 11.18 7.06
CA GLN A 249 -19.48 10.26 7.97
C GLN A 249 -20.33 9.24 7.21
N ALA A 250 -21.11 9.70 6.21
CA ALA A 250 -21.86 8.81 5.34
C ALA A 250 -20.95 7.82 4.59
N SER A 251 -19.76 8.24 4.14
CA SER A 251 -18.81 7.35 3.48
C SER A 251 -18.16 6.32 4.42
N ILE A 252 -18.06 6.62 5.72
CA ILE A 252 -17.53 5.69 6.73
C ILE A 252 -18.59 4.63 7.04
N GLU A 253 -19.85 5.03 7.20
CA GLU A 253 -20.98 4.10 7.41
C GLU A 253 -21.21 3.17 6.20
N GLU A 254 -20.98 3.65 4.99
CA GLU A 254 -21.12 2.85 3.76
C GLU A 254 -19.98 1.81 3.56
N LEU A 255 -18.87 1.92 4.31
CA LEU A 255 -17.77 0.95 4.29
C LEU A 255 -17.92 -0.21 5.29
N ASP A 256 -18.98 -0.21 6.11
CA ASP A 256 -19.26 -1.25 7.10
C ASP A 256 -20.50 -2.14 6.79
N PRO A 257 -20.77 -2.61 5.54
CA PRO A 257 -21.59 -3.79 5.33
C PRO A 257 -20.70 -5.02 5.37
N LEU A 258 -19.91 -5.19 6.42
CA LEU A 258 -19.48 -6.54 6.79
C LEU A 258 -20.66 -7.10 7.58
N ASP A 259 -21.62 -7.63 6.82
CA ASP A 259 -22.59 -8.61 7.29
C ASP A 259 -21.90 -9.46 8.34
N SER A 260 -22.24 -9.22 9.61
CA SER A 260 -21.99 -10.21 10.64
C SER A 260 -22.76 -11.44 10.18
N PRO A 261 -22.11 -12.56 9.83
CA PRO A 261 -22.82 -13.76 9.47
C PRO A 261 -23.43 -14.30 10.78
N SER A 262 -24.62 -13.80 11.12
CA SER A 262 -25.46 -14.30 12.19
C SER A 262 -26.41 -15.38 11.67
N ASP A 263 -25.97 -16.17 10.70
CA ASP A 263 -26.61 -17.44 10.35
C ASP A 263 -25.70 -18.55 10.86
N ALA A 264 -25.87 -18.86 12.15
CA ALA A 264 -25.44 -20.14 12.67
C ALA A 264 -26.23 -21.23 11.90
N PRO A 265 -25.57 -22.17 11.22
CA PRO A 265 -26.26 -23.26 10.57
C PRO A 265 -26.90 -24.15 11.64
N SER A 266 -28.23 -24.17 11.66
CA SER A 266 -29.02 -25.20 12.32
C SER A 266 -28.54 -26.59 11.85
N PRO A 267 -28.48 -27.61 12.72
CA PRO A 267 -28.11 -28.96 12.31
C PRO A 267 -29.13 -29.48 11.30
N ILE A 268 -28.65 -29.77 10.09
CA ILE A 268 -29.44 -30.38 9.02
C ILE A 268 -29.60 -31.86 9.35
N ASP A 269 -30.83 -32.25 9.68
CA ASP A 269 -31.25 -33.64 9.72
C ASP A 269 -31.14 -34.26 8.33
N SER A 270 -30.32 -35.30 8.26
CA SER A 270 -30.16 -36.18 7.11
C SER A 270 -31.43 -36.99 6.86
N SER A 271 -32.21 -36.63 5.83
CA SER A 271 -33.10 -37.59 5.17
C SER A 271 -33.46 -37.17 3.74
N SER A 272 -33.61 -38.19 2.89
CA SER A 272 -34.34 -38.17 1.62
C SER A 272 -33.63 -37.60 0.38
N SER A 273 -32.79 -38.45 -0.18
CA SER A 273 -32.61 -38.68 -1.61
C SER A 273 -33.87 -38.51 -2.46
N SER A 274 -33.80 -37.67 -3.49
CA SER A 274 -34.70 -37.71 -4.65
C SER A 274 -33.97 -37.13 -5.87
N ALA A 275 -33.92 -37.94 -6.92
CA ALA A 275 -33.23 -37.67 -8.17
C ALA A 275 -33.92 -36.57 -8.97
N VAL A 276 -33.15 -35.60 -9.46
CA VAL A 276 -33.64 -34.61 -10.43
C VAL A 276 -32.78 -34.68 -11.69
N ALA A 277 -33.50 -34.92 -12.78
CA ALA A 277 -33.02 -35.20 -14.12
C ALA A 277 -32.25 -34.03 -14.74
N VAL A 278 -31.16 -34.37 -15.41
CA VAL A 278 -30.40 -33.51 -16.31
C VAL A 278 -31.28 -33.18 -17.52
N LYS A 279 -31.74 -31.94 -17.62
CA LYS A 279 -32.40 -31.42 -18.82
C LYS A 279 -31.38 -30.61 -19.61
N ALA A 280 -30.93 -31.17 -20.72
CA ALA A 280 -30.06 -30.52 -21.69
C ALA A 280 -30.80 -29.31 -22.28
N THR A 281 -30.17 -28.14 -22.21
CA THR A 281 -30.62 -26.93 -22.90
C THR A 281 -29.87 -26.83 -24.21
N ASP A 282 -30.56 -27.19 -25.29
CA ASP A 282 -30.13 -26.95 -26.66
C ASP A 282 -29.95 -25.44 -26.90
N THR A 283 -28.83 -25.09 -27.52
CA THR A 283 -28.52 -23.72 -27.96
C THR A 283 -28.90 -23.61 -29.44
N PRO A 284 -29.79 -22.69 -29.85
CA PRO A 284 -30.11 -22.51 -31.25
C PRO A 284 -29.01 -21.74 -31.99
N GLN A 285 -28.68 -22.30 -33.15
CA GLN A 285 -27.78 -21.83 -34.19
C GLN A 285 -28.40 -20.61 -34.90
N THR A 286 -27.73 -19.46 -34.88
CA THR A 286 -28.06 -18.31 -35.72
C THR A 286 -27.32 -18.39 -37.05
N CYS A 287 -28.10 -18.44 -38.14
CA CYS A 287 -27.65 -18.18 -39.50
C CYS A 287 -27.43 -16.68 -39.67
N ASP A 288 -26.23 -16.29 -40.13
CA ASP A 288 -26.00 -15.03 -40.81
C ASP A 288 -25.48 -15.36 -42.22
N ASP A 289 -26.41 -15.41 -43.17
CA ASP A 289 -26.18 -15.18 -44.59
C ASP A 289 -27.14 -14.07 -44.98
N LEU A 290 -26.64 -12.93 -45.46
CA LEU A 290 -27.31 -12.06 -46.44
C LEU A 290 -26.32 -11.01 -46.97
N ASP A 291 -26.44 -10.83 -48.29
CA ASP A 291 -25.63 -10.04 -49.24
C ASP A 291 -25.61 -8.52 -49.03
#